data_AF-B0P5X6-F1
#
_entry.id   AF-B0P5X6-F1
#
_cell.length_a   1.000
_cell.length_b   1.000
_cell.length_c   1.000
_cell.angle_alpha   90.00
_cell.angle_beta   90.00
_cell.angle_gamma   90.00
#
_symmetry.space_group_name_H-M   'P 1'
#
loop_
_entity.id
_entity.type
_entity.pdbx_description
1 polymer ?
#
loop_
_entity_poly.entity_id
_entity_poly.type
_entity_poly.pdbx_seq_one_letter_code
_entity_poly.pdbx_strand_id
1 'polypeptide(L)'
;MKGRLIDLSLGLNRKQRITIEVDRDFREDFDRLKEAELDVEIKKHRNRRSLSANAYFHVLVSKIAAERGGSEDSTKESLVCEYGALAKDQDGLTVGFKLPASVDVTTIYPYVKCFDTRVENGKMFKCYLVYKQTHLMDSKEMARLIDGAIEVAKELGVETDTPEQLARYKEDWNKE
;
A
#
# COMPACT_ATOMS: atom_id res chain seq x y z
N MET A 1 19.25 6.96 1.94
CA MET A 1 20.21 7.53 0.97
C MET A 1 21.08 6.40 0.43
N LYS A 2 21.36 6.37 -0.87
CA LYS A 2 22.38 5.46 -1.41
C LYS A 2 23.67 6.25 -1.59
N GLY A 3 24.79 5.56 -1.45
CA GLY A 3 26.08 6.18 -1.65
C GLY A 3 27.13 5.16 -2.02
N ARG A 4 28.25 5.65 -2.54
CA ARG A 4 29.39 4.86 -2.91
C ARG A 4 30.62 5.35 -2.16
N LEU A 5 31.39 4.40 -1.62
CA LEU A 5 32.73 4.71 -1.11
C LEU A 5 33.64 5.02 -2.29
N ILE A 6 34.21 6.22 -2.29
CA ILE A 6 35.08 6.70 -3.36
C ILE A 6 36.55 6.57 -2.95
N ASP A 7 36.87 6.94 -1.72
CA ASP A 7 38.25 6.99 -1.24
C ASP A 7 38.35 6.59 0.24
N LEU A 8 39.50 6.03 0.57
CA LEU A 8 39.92 5.73 1.93
C LEU A 8 41.36 6.24 2.10
N SER A 9 41.54 7.23 2.98
CA SER A 9 42.86 7.78 3.30
C SER A 9 43.20 7.63 4.78
N LEU A 10 44.49 7.41 5.07
CA LEU A 10 45.01 7.27 6.43
C LEU A 10 45.74 8.53 6.83
N GLY A 11 45.26 9.21 7.87
CA GLY A 11 45.94 10.36 8.46
C GLY A 11 47.13 9.96 9.34
N LEU A 12 48.11 10.85 9.47
CA LEU A 12 49.27 10.70 10.37
C LEU A 12 48.88 10.49 11.85
N ASN A 13 47.67 10.91 12.22
CA ASN A 13 47.07 10.69 13.54
C ASN A 13 46.41 9.30 13.69
N ARG A 14 46.68 8.36 12.78
CA ARG A 14 46.06 7.01 12.69
C ARG A 14 44.55 7.02 12.47
N LYS A 15 43.92 8.17 12.21
CA LYS A 15 42.50 8.23 11.86
C LYS A 15 42.32 7.96 10.38
N GLN A 16 41.28 7.21 10.04
CA GLN A 16 40.87 6.96 8.66
C GLN A 16 39.86 8.03 8.24
N ARG A 17 39.97 8.50 7.01
CA ARG A 17 38.99 9.37 6.37
C ARG A 17 38.36 8.59 5.23
N ILE A 18 37.03 8.53 5.25
CA ILE A 18 36.22 7.82 4.26
C ILE A 18 35.46 8.89 3.48
N THR A 19 35.62 8.89 2.16
CA THR A 19 34.88 9.80 1.27
C THR A 19 33.72 9.04 0.65
N ILE A 20 32.50 9.56 0.87
CA ILE A 20 31.26 8.96 0.37
C ILE A 20 30.63 9.91 -0.63
N GLU A 21 30.39 9.42 -1.85
CA GLU A 21 29.52 10.09 -2.81
C GLU A 21 28.08 9.66 -2.54
N VAL A 22 27.15 10.62 -2.54
CA VAL A 22 25.74 10.43 -2.19
C VAL A 22 24.83 10.80 -3.35
N ASP A 23 23.69 10.11 -3.47
CA ASP A 23 22.75 10.26 -4.59
C ASP A 23 21.73 11.40 -4.43
N ARG A 24 21.83 12.21 -3.37
CA ARG A 24 20.95 13.35 -3.10
C ARG A 24 21.72 14.60 -2.68
N ASP A 25 21.05 15.74 -2.72
CA ASP A 25 21.56 16.97 -2.09
C ASP A 25 21.67 16.78 -0.56
N PHE A 26 22.88 16.99 -0.03
CA PHE A 26 23.21 16.79 1.39
C PHE A 26 23.70 18.08 2.07
N ARG A 27 23.54 19.25 1.42
CA ARG A 27 24.10 20.52 1.92
C ARG A 27 23.57 20.93 3.29
N GLU A 28 22.25 20.94 3.48
CA GLU A 28 21.64 21.35 4.76
C GLU A 28 21.99 20.39 5.91
N ASP A 29 21.98 19.09 5.63
CA ASP A 29 22.37 18.07 6.61
C ASP A 29 23.86 18.20 6.97
N PHE A 30 24.72 18.50 6.00
CA PHE A 30 26.14 18.74 6.25
C PHE A 30 26.35 19.92 7.20
N ASP A 31 25.68 21.04 6.95
CA ASP A 31 25.79 22.22 7.82
C ASP A 31 25.34 21.95 9.26
N ARG A 32 24.32 21.11 9.44
CA ARG A 32 23.84 20.70 10.77
C ARG A 32 24.78 19.72 11.48
N LEU A 33 25.49 18.87 10.73
CA LEU A 33 26.23 17.73 11.28
C LEU A 33 27.76 17.93 11.36
N LYS A 34 28.33 18.91 10.64
CA LYS A 34 29.79 19.09 10.48
C LYS A 34 30.58 19.29 11.78
N GLU A 35 29.93 19.71 12.87
CA GLU A 35 30.57 19.96 14.18
C GLU A 35 30.11 18.96 15.27
N ALA A 36 29.22 18.02 14.96
CA ALA A 36 28.70 17.05 15.92
C ALA A 36 29.53 15.75 15.95
N GLU A 37 29.51 15.03 17.07
CA GLU A 37 29.92 13.63 17.09
C GLU A 37 28.86 12.77 16.40
N LEU A 38 29.29 11.89 15.49
CA LEU A 38 28.40 11.13 14.62
C LEU A 38 28.58 9.64 14.86
N ASP A 39 27.47 8.93 15.08
CA ASP A 39 27.41 7.49 14.92
C ASP A 39 27.24 7.15 13.43
N VAL A 40 28.18 6.37 12.87
CA VAL A 40 28.23 6.06 11.44
C VAL A 40 28.09 4.56 11.22
N GLU A 41 27.05 4.16 10.46
CA GLU A 41 26.83 2.77 10.05
C GLU A 41 26.83 2.66 8.50
N ILE A 42 27.76 1.89 7.94
CA ILE A 42 27.87 1.67 6.48
C ILE A 42 27.50 0.22 6.17
N LYS A 43 26.33 0.02 5.57
CA LYS A 43 25.82 -1.29 5.13
C LYS A 43 25.85 -1.41 3.61
N LYS A 44 26.14 -2.61 3.11
CA LYS A 44 26.02 -2.90 1.67
C LYS A 44 24.59 -2.62 1.21
N HIS A 45 24.41 -1.74 0.22
CA HIS A 45 23.10 -1.50 -0.39
C HIS A 45 22.57 -2.81 -0.96
N ARG A 46 21.42 -3.25 -0.45
CA ARG A 46 20.61 -4.31 -1.04
C ARG A 46 19.31 -3.66 -1.48
N ASN A 47 18.89 -3.90 -2.72
CA ASN A 47 17.50 -3.61 -3.07
C ASN A 47 16.64 -4.41 -2.09
N ARG A 48 15.71 -3.75 -1.38
CA ARG A 48 14.61 -4.47 -0.73
C ARG A 48 14.02 -5.35 -1.82
N ARG A 49 13.79 -6.65 -1.56
CA ARG A 49 12.94 -7.45 -2.45
C ARG A 49 11.69 -6.61 -2.73
N SER A 50 11.26 -6.54 -3.99
CA SER A 50 10.02 -5.84 -4.32
C SER A 50 8.94 -6.37 -3.39
N LEU A 51 8.28 -5.46 -2.69
CA LEU A 51 7.16 -5.84 -1.88
C LEU A 51 6.04 -6.16 -2.88
N SER A 52 5.40 -7.32 -2.79
CA SER A 52 4.30 -7.62 -3.72
C SER A 52 3.19 -6.58 -3.57
N ALA A 53 2.44 -6.33 -4.64
CA ALA A 53 1.35 -5.36 -4.63
C ALA A 53 0.38 -5.60 -3.46
N ASN A 54 0.00 -6.86 -3.25
CA ASN A 54 -0.86 -7.25 -2.13
C ASN A 54 -0.22 -6.99 -0.77
N ALA A 55 1.08 -7.25 -0.59
CA ALA A 55 1.76 -6.92 0.65
C ALA A 55 1.79 -5.41 0.91
N TYR A 56 1.93 -4.59 -0.13
CA TYR A 56 2.03 -3.14 0.04
C TYR A 56 0.67 -2.55 0.40
N PHE A 57 -0.38 -3.07 -0.23
CA PHE A 57 -1.75 -2.76 0.15
C PHE A 57 -2.04 -3.06 1.62
N HIS A 58 -1.61 -4.23 2.12
CA HIS A 58 -1.77 -4.56 3.54
C HIS A 58 -1.04 -3.57 4.47
N VAL A 59 0.16 -3.10 4.11
CA VAL A 59 0.86 -2.06 4.86
C VAL A 59 0.05 -0.76 4.91
N LEU A 60 -0.56 -0.36 3.79
CA LEU A 60 -1.43 0.83 3.76
C LEU A 60 -2.67 0.65 4.63
N VAL A 61 -3.32 -0.52 4.57
CA VAL A 61 -4.48 -0.86 5.41
C VAL A 61 -4.14 -0.71 6.89
N SER A 62 -3.03 -1.29 7.35
CA SER A 62 -2.61 -1.20 8.76
C SER A 62 -2.38 0.25 9.19
N LYS A 63 -1.72 1.06 8.36
CA LYS A 63 -1.47 2.48 8.66
C LYS A 63 -2.76 3.30 8.72
N ILE A 64 -3.67 3.10 7.76
CA ILE A 64 -4.96 3.80 7.70
C ILE A 64 -5.85 3.40 8.89
N ALA A 65 -5.87 2.11 9.24
CA ALA A 65 -6.64 1.60 10.38
C ALA A 65 -6.16 2.21 11.70
N ALA A 66 -4.84 2.30 11.90
CA ALA A 66 -4.24 2.91 13.07
C ALA A 66 -4.64 4.39 13.23
N GLU A 67 -4.64 5.16 12.14
CA GLU A 67 -5.00 6.58 12.17
C GLU A 67 -6.51 6.80 12.37
N ARG A 68 -7.35 6.00 11.72
CA ARG A 68 -8.82 6.09 11.87
C ARG A 68 -9.34 5.54 13.21
N GLY A 69 -8.52 4.80 13.96
CA GLY A 69 -8.97 4.07 15.15
C GLY A 69 -9.90 2.89 14.86
N GLY A 70 -9.81 2.32 13.64
CA GLY A 70 -10.62 1.20 13.18
C GLY A 70 -9.87 -0.12 13.15
N SER A 71 -10.57 -1.21 12.80
CA SER A 71 -9.94 -2.52 12.56
C SER A 71 -9.37 -2.60 11.14
N GLU A 72 -8.26 -3.32 10.96
CA GLU A 72 -7.69 -3.56 9.64
C GLU A 72 -8.70 -4.20 8.68
N ASP A 73 -9.54 -5.12 9.16
CA ASP A 73 -10.57 -5.78 8.36
C ASP A 73 -11.62 -4.78 7.86
N SER A 74 -12.14 -3.91 8.74
CA SER A 74 -13.11 -2.87 8.36
C SER A 74 -12.51 -1.85 7.37
N THR A 75 -11.25 -1.48 7.56
CA THR A 75 -10.54 -0.57 6.65
C THR A 75 -10.31 -1.23 5.30
N LYS A 76 -9.91 -2.49 5.29
CA LYS A 76 -9.74 -3.28 4.07
C LYS A 76 -11.06 -3.40 3.32
N GLU A 77 -12.15 -3.70 4.01
CA GLU A 77 -13.49 -3.80 3.42
C GLU A 77 -13.89 -2.50 2.73
N SER A 78 -13.79 -1.38 3.43
CA SER A 78 -14.09 -0.05 2.87
C SER A 78 -13.26 0.25 1.63
N LEU A 79 -11.93 0.04 1.68
CA LEU A 79 -11.05 0.28 0.54
C LEU A 79 -11.37 -0.61 -0.66
N VAL A 80 -11.65 -1.91 -0.43
CA VAL A 80 -12.01 -2.84 -1.51
C VAL A 80 -13.35 -2.48 -2.12
N CYS A 81 -14.35 -2.09 -1.32
CA CYS A 81 -15.68 -1.70 -1.81
C CYS A 81 -15.69 -0.33 -2.51
N GLU A 82 -14.71 0.54 -2.24
CA GLU A 82 -14.59 1.85 -2.89
C GLU A 82 -13.71 1.82 -4.14
N TYR A 83 -12.55 1.18 -4.06
CA TYR A 83 -11.50 1.24 -5.09
C TYR A 83 -11.17 -0.09 -5.75
N GLY A 84 -11.69 -1.20 -5.21
CA GLY A 84 -11.48 -2.54 -5.74
C GLY A 84 -12.28 -2.84 -7.01
N ALA A 85 -12.11 -4.05 -7.51
CA ALA A 85 -12.81 -4.54 -8.70
C ALA A 85 -14.06 -5.35 -8.33
N LEU A 86 -15.11 -5.24 -9.13
CA LEU A 86 -16.28 -6.11 -9.01
C LEU A 86 -15.89 -7.55 -9.38
N ALA A 87 -16.42 -8.52 -8.63
CA ALA A 87 -16.28 -9.92 -8.95
C ALA A 87 -17.02 -10.21 -10.26
N LYS A 88 -16.38 -10.97 -11.15
CA LYS A 88 -16.94 -11.38 -12.43
C LYS A 88 -16.95 -12.90 -12.55
N ASP A 89 -17.94 -13.43 -13.25
CA ASP A 89 -17.98 -14.84 -13.62
C ASP A 89 -17.09 -15.13 -14.85
N GLN A 90 -17.16 -16.37 -15.35
CA GLN A 90 -16.36 -16.82 -16.49
C GLN A 90 -16.70 -16.10 -17.80
N ASP A 91 -17.92 -15.57 -17.92
CA ASP A 91 -18.40 -14.83 -19.08
C ASP A 91 -18.15 -13.30 -18.93
N GLY A 92 -17.54 -12.88 -17.82
CA GLY A 92 -17.24 -11.49 -17.52
C GLY A 92 -18.41 -10.68 -16.97
N LEU A 93 -19.50 -11.33 -16.58
CA LEU A 93 -20.68 -10.69 -15.98
C LEU A 93 -20.45 -10.43 -14.49
N THR A 94 -20.94 -9.29 -14.02
CA THR A 94 -20.82 -8.89 -12.61
C THR A 94 -21.62 -9.84 -11.71
N VAL A 95 -20.94 -10.40 -10.72
CA VAL A 95 -21.54 -11.24 -9.69
C VAL A 95 -22.23 -10.38 -8.64
N GLY A 96 -23.43 -10.78 -8.25
CA GLY A 96 -24.21 -10.12 -7.19
C GLY A 96 -24.94 -11.12 -6.32
N PHE A 97 -25.21 -10.74 -5.07
CA PHE A 97 -26.05 -11.51 -4.18
C PHE A 97 -27.42 -10.86 -4.06
N LYS A 98 -28.47 -11.70 -4.03
CA LYS A 98 -29.80 -11.28 -3.62
C LYS A 98 -30.19 -12.12 -2.42
N LEU A 99 -30.28 -11.48 -1.27
CA LEU A 99 -30.50 -12.15 0.01
C LEU A 99 -31.75 -11.57 0.68
N PRO A 100 -32.52 -12.37 1.44
CA PRO A 100 -33.54 -11.81 2.31
C PRO A 100 -32.95 -10.73 3.21
N ALA A 101 -33.67 -9.65 3.47
CA ALA A 101 -33.16 -8.51 4.22
C ALA A 101 -32.78 -8.83 5.68
N SER A 102 -33.24 -9.97 6.20
CA SER A 102 -32.91 -10.52 7.51
C SER A 102 -31.54 -11.22 7.56
N VAL A 103 -30.91 -11.49 6.42
CA VAL A 103 -29.59 -12.15 6.35
C VAL A 103 -28.50 -11.08 6.45
N ASP A 104 -27.59 -11.29 7.40
CA ASP A 104 -26.33 -10.56 7.43
C ASP A 104 -25.41 -11.11 6.34
N VAL A 105 -25.11 -10.28 5.35
CA VAL A 105 -24.28 -10.67 4.21
C VAL A 105 -22.80 -10.80 4.59
N THR A 106 -22.35 -10.08 5.62
CA THR A 106 -20.93 -10.04 6.03
C THR A 106 -20.45 -11.38 6.56
N THR A 107 -21.35 -12.20 7.11
CA THR A 107 -21.06 -13.58 7.55
C THR A 107 -20.84 -14.55 6.39
N ILE A 108 -21.23 -14.16 5.17
CA ILE A 108 -21.08 -14.97 3.95
C ILE A 108 -19.88 -14.46 3.14
N TYR A 109 -19.78 -13.14 2.98
CA TYR A 109 -18.72 -12.51 2.21
C TYR A 109 -18.49 -11.06 2.65
N PRO A 110 -17.24 -10.65 2.92
CA PRO A 110 -16.96 -9.34 3.52
C PRO A 110 -17.04 -8.19 2.50
N TYR A 111 -16.63 -8.39 1.24
CA TYR A 111 -16.53 -7.29 0.28
C TYR A 111 -17.79 -7.14 -0.57
N VAL A 112 -18.83 -6.55 0.03
CA VAL A 112 -20.13 -6.38 -0.61
C VAL A 112 -20.67 -4.95 -0.43
N LYS A 113 -21.42 -4.48 -1.42
CA LYS A 113 -22.10 -3.17 -1.36
C LYS A 113 -23.56 -3.32 -1.75
N CYS A 114 -24.47 -2.99 -0.83
CA CYS A 114 -25.90 -2.97 -1.13
C CYS A 114 -26.17 -1.86 -2.16
N PHE A 115 -26.82 -2.20 -3.27
CA PHE A 115 -27.16 -1.24 -4.31
C PHE A 115 -28.67 -1.11 -4.55
N ASP A 116 -29.45 -2.07 -4.05
CA ASP A 116 -30.89 -2.08 -4.22
C ASP A 116 -31.59 -2.86 -3.10
N THR A 117 -32.86 -2.52 -2.85
CA THR A 117 -33.74 -3.23 -1.91
C THR A 117 -35.12 -3.38 -2.55
N ARG A 118 -35.63 -4.60 -2.58
CA ARG A 118 -36.87 -4.94 -3.30
C ARG A 118 -37.81 -5.77 -2.46
N VAL A 119 -39.11 -5.63 -2.69
CA VAL A 119 -40.13 -6.50 -2.11
C VAL A 119 -40.66 -7.43 -3.19
N GLU A 120 -40.55 -8.74 -2.96
CA GLU A 120 -41.05 -9.77 -3.86
C GLU A 120 -41.88 -10.77 -3.07
N ASN A 121 -43.13 -10.99 -3.50
CA ASN A 121 -44.08 -11.87 -2.82
C ASN A 121 -44.24 -11.55 -1.31
N GLY A 122 -44.24 -10.25 -0.97
CA GLY A 122 -44.34 -9.78 0.43
C GLY A 122 -43.07 -9.94 1.27
N LYS A 123 -41.96 -10.42 0.69
CA LYS A 123 -40.66 -10.56 1.37
C LYS A 123 -39.68 -9.51 0.87
N MET A 124 -38.98 -8.87 1.80
CA MET A 124 -37.95 -7.87 1.48
C MET A 124 -36.60 -8.55 1.22
N PHE A 125 -35.94 -8.16 0.14
CA PHE A 125 -34.63 -8.62 -0.30
C PHE A 125 -33.69 -7.44 -0.46
N LYS A 126 -32.42 -7.64 -0.12
CA LYS A 126 -31.32 -6.72 -0.43
C LYS A 126 -30.48 -7.32 -1.54
N CYS A 127 -30.12 -6.49 -2.51
CA CYS A 127 -29.25 -6.84 -3.61
C CYS A 127 -27.88 -6.19 -3.41
N TYR A 128 -26.83 -6.99 -3.50
CA TYR A 128 -25.45 -6.61 -3.23
C TYR A 128 -24.60 -6.80 -4.47
N LEU A 129 -23.75 -5.82 -4.76
CA LEU A 129 -22.58 -5.99 -5.61
C LEU A 129 -21.50 -6.71 -4.81
N VAL A 130 -20.87 -7.72 -5.43
CA VAL A 130 -19.75 -8.45 -4.82
C VAL A 130 -18.45 -7.94 -5.41
N TYR A 131 -17.51 -7.59 -4.56
CA TYR A 131 -16.17 -7.17 -4.96
C TYR A 131 -15.21 -8.35 -4.89
N LYS A 132 -14.24 -8.38 -5.81
CA LYS A 132 -13.24 -9.44 -5.92
C LYS A 132 -12.33 -9.45 -4.69
N GLN A 133 -11.91 -10.62 -4.24
CA GLN A 133 -10.90 -10.70 -3.17
C GLN A 133 -9.55 -10.22 -3.66
N THR A 134 -8.79 -9.52 -2.82
CA THR A 134 -7.52 -8.88 -3.22
C THR A 134 -6.48 -9.86 -3.77
N HIS A 135 -6.44 -11.09 -3.26
CA HIS A 135 -5.51 -12.12 -3.74
C HIS A 135 -5.90 -12.72 -5.11
N LEU A 136 -7.10 -12.43 -5.61
CA LEU A 136 -7.59 -12.85 -6.94
C LEU A 136 -7.53 -11.72 -7.96
N MET A 137 -7.20 -10.49 -7.53
CA MET A 137 -7.13 -9.33 -8.43
C MET A 137 -5.94 -9.47 -9.39
N ASP A 138 -6.15 -9.04 -10.63
CA ASP A 138 -5.04 -8.86 -11.57
C ASP A 138 -4.20 -7.62 -11.22
N SER A 139 -3.04 -7.46 -11.86
CA SER A 139 -2.12 -6.36 -11.58
C SER A 139 -2.75 -4.97 -11.79
N LYS A 140 -3.69 -4.82 -12.73
CA LYS A 140 -4.37 -3.55 -13.02
C LYS A 140 -5.43 -3.25 -11.97
N GLU A 141 -6.23 -4.23 -11.60
CA GLU A 141 -7.22 -4.15 -10.52
C GLU A 141 -6.54 -3.80 -9.19
N MET A 142 -5.42 -4.48 -8.89
CA MET A 142 -4.65 -4.25 -7.67
C MET A 142 -3.97 -2.88 -7.65
N ALA A 143 -3.41 -2.42 -8.77
CA ALA A 143 -2.80 -1.09 -8.87
C ALA A 143 -3.82 0.02 -8.59
N ARG A 144 -5.05 -0.10 -9.14
CA ARG A 144 -6.14 0.85 -8.86
C ARG A 144 -6.52 0.87 -7.38
N LEU A 145 -6.64 -0.31 -6.76
CA LEU A 145 -6.94 -0.41 -5.33
C LEU A 145 -5.86 0.26 -4.47
N ILE A 146 -4.59 0.06 -4.81
CA ILE A 146 -3.45 0.69 -4.12
C ILE A 146 -3.47 2.21 -4.31
N ASP A 147 -3.75 2.70 -5.51
CA ASP A 147 -3.82 4.14 -5.77
C ASP A 147 -4.90 4.81 -4.92
N GLY A 148 -6.09 4.20 -4.81
CA GLY A 148 -7.14 4.67 -3.92
C GLY A 148 -6.73 4.64 -2.44
N ALA A 149 -6.08 3.57 -2.00
CA ALA A 149 -5.57 3.49 -0.63
C ALA A 149 -4.50 4.56 -0.33
N ILE A 150 -3.65 4.92 -1.31
CA ILE A 150 -2.68 6.02 -1.18
C ILE A 150 -3.38 7.36 -1.06
N GLU A 151 -4.43 7.61 -1.84
CA GLU A 151 -5.23 8.84 -1.74
C GLU A 151 -5.83 8.97 -0.34
N VAL A 152 -6.48 7.91 0.16
CA VAL A 152 -7.04 7.88 1.51
C VAL A 152 -5.97 8.09 2.58
N ALA A 153 -4.80 7.45 2.46
CA ALA A 153 -3.70 7.63 3.40
C ALA A 153 -3.23 9.10 3.42
N LYS A 154 -3.08 9.74 2.25
CA LYS A 154 -2.69 11.15 2.15
C LYS A 154 -3.71 12.10 2.79
N GLU A 155 -5.00 11.86 2.57
CA GLU A 155 -6.08 12.65 3.17
C GLU A 155 -6.06 12.60 4.70
N LEU A 156 -5.66 11.46 5.26
CA LEU A 156 -5.52 11.25 6.70
C LEU A 156 -4.17 11.74 7.26
N GLY A 157 -3.28 12.29 6.43
CA GLY A 157 -1.94 12.70 6.85
C GLY A 157 -1.00 11.53 7.16
N VAL A 158 -1.33 10.32 6.72
CA VAL A 158 -0.51 9.11 6.90
C VAL A 158 0.65 9.13 5.91
N GLU A 159 1.87 8.96 6.42
CA GLU A 159 3.06 8.87 5.58
C GLU A 159 3.04 7.60 4.71
N THR A 160 2.99 7.81 3.39
CA THR A 160 3.14 6.75 2.37
C THR A 160 4.57 6.72 1.84
N ASP A 161 4.97 5.62 1.20
CA ASP A 161 6.26 5.56 0.50
C ASP A 161 6.38 6.71 -0.54
N THR A 162 7.61 7.15 -0.83
CA THR A 162 7.83 8.30 -1.70
C THR A 162 7.34 8.03 -3.13
N PRO A 163 7.01 9.07 -3.92
CA PRO A 163 6.60 8.89 -5.32
C PRO A 163 7.57 8.04 -6.15
N GLU A 164 8.88 8.16 -5.91
CA GLU A 164 9.92 7.39 -6.59
C GLU A 164 9.89 5.91 -6.18
N GLN A 165 9.62 5.62 -4.90
CA GLN A 165 9.47 4.25 -4.42
C GLN A 165 8.20 3.60 -5.00
N LEU A 166 7.09 4.35 -5.02
CA LEU A 166 5.83 3.91 -5.61
C LEU A 166 5.97 3.63 -7.11
N ALA A 167 6.65 4.51 -7.85
CA ALA A 167 6.91 4.31 -9.27
C ALA A 167 7.70 3.03 -9.53
N ARG A 168 8.74 2.78 -8.73
CA ARG A 168 9.52 1.54 -8.81
C ARG A 168 8.68 0.29 -8.53
N TYR A 169 7.81 0.32 -7.53
CA TYR A 169 6.93 -0.82 -7.24
C TYR A 169 5.99 -1.10 -8.42
N LYS A 170 5.39 -0.06 -9.02
CA LYS A 170 4.52 -0.21 -10.19
C LYS A 170 5.27 -0.81 -11.38
N GLU A 171 6.52 -0.40 -11.61
CA GLU A 171 7.36 -1.01 -12.65
C GLU A 171 7.66 -2.49 -12.37
N ASP A 172 7.91 -2.85 -11.12
CA ASP A 172 8.19 -4.24 -10.74
C ASP A 172 6.94 -5.11 -10.86
N TRP A 173 5.78 -4.65 -10.40
CA TRP A 173 4.51 -5.39 -10.49
C TRP A 173 3.99 -5.57 -11.91
N ASN A 174 4.37 -4.68 -12.85
CA ASN A 174 4.01 -4.82 -14.26
C ASN A 174 4.88 -5.85 -15.01
N LYS A 175 5.98 -6.32 -14.40
CA LYS A 175 6.87 -7.33 -14.99
C LYS A 175 6.54 -8.75 -14.54
N GLU A 176 5.70 -8.90 -13.53
CA GLU A 176 5.14 -10.16 -13.03
C GLU A 176 3.85 -10.51 -13.78
#